data_AF-A0A1V2ISH5-F1
#
_entry.id   AF-A0A1V2ISH5-F1
#
_cell.length_a   1.000
_cell.length_b   1.000
_cell.length_c   1.000
_cell.angle_alpha   90.00
_cell.angle_beta   90.00
_cell.angle_gamma   90.00
#
_symmetry.space_group_name_H-M   'P 1'
#
loop_
_entity.id
_entity.type
_entity.pdbx_description
1 polymer ?
#
loop_
_entity_poly.entity_id
_entity_poly.type
_entity_poly.pdbx_seq_one_letter_code
_entity_poly.pdbx_strand_id
1 'polypeptide(L)'
;MPTFDVVARFLAEYSRLSPAERAAFDRARRLFVQALREGRRDPRLRAKPFRKMPGVWELTWAPDGRALWMYGDPVPGRRGPHIIWLRIGTHDIFDR
;
A
#
# COMPACT_ATOMS: atom_id res chain seq x y z
N MET A 1 -1.08 12.01 -11.65
CA MET A 1 -0.15 11.42 -10.68
C MET A 1 -0.96 10.97 -9.47
N PRO A 2 -0.85 9.71 -9.02
CA PRO A 2 -1.57 9.26 -7.83
C PRO A 2 -1.22 10.11 -6.62
N THR A 3 -2.21 10.35 -5.75
CA THR A 3 -2.02 11.00 -4.45
C THR A 3 -2.04 9.96 -3.35
N PHE A 4 -1.43 10.28 -2.20
CA PHE A 4 -1.26 9.33 -1.11
C PHE A 4 -1.60 9.97 0.22
N ASP A 5 -2.33 9.24 1.04
CA ASP A 5 -2.49 9.49 2.47
C ASP A 5 -2.22 8.21 3.25
N VAL A 6 -2.05 8.37 4.56
CA VAL A 6 -1.80 7.29 5.51
C VAL A 6 -2.67 7.49 6.73
N VAL A 7 -3.19 6.40 7.30
CA VAL A 7 -3.91 6.47 8.58
C VAL A 7 -2.93 6.39 9.75
N ALA A 8 -3.36 6.81 10.94
CA ALA A 8 -2.52 6.79 12.15
C ALA A 8 -1.97 5.39 12.47
N ARG A 9 -2.78 4.33 12.26
CA ARG A 9 -2.35 2.94 12.48
C ARG A 9 -1.20 2.55 11.55
N PHE A 10 -1.26 2.95 10.27
CA PHE A 10 -0.16 2.73 9.32
C PHE A 10 1.13 3.40 9.82
N LEU A 11 1.05 4.64 10.29
CA LEU A 11 2.23 5.36 10.79
C LEU A 11 2.87 4.64 12.00
N ALA A 12 2.04 4.17 12.94
CA ALA A 12 2.52 3.44 14.11
C ALA A 12 3.14 2.07 13.77
N GLU A 13 2.64 1.39 12.73
CA GLU A 13 3.22 0.14 12.28
C GLU A 13 4.50 0.38 11.45
N TYR A 14 4.48 1.38 10.56
CA TYR A 14 5.64 1.82 9.80
C TYR A 14 6.80 2.23 10.72
N SER A 15 6.51 2.85 11.87
CA SER A 15 7.52 3.26 12.83
C SER A 15 8.26 2.07 13.48
N ARG A 16 7.68 0.87 13.46
CA ARG A 16 8.27 -0.36 14.00
C ARG A 16 9.13 -1.11 13.00
N LEU A 17 9.02 -0.78 11.71
CA LEU A 17 9.86 -1.38 10.68
C LEU A 17 11.32 -0.96 10.85
N SER A 18 12.21 -1.92 10.66
CA SER A 18 13.65 -1.68 10.54
C SER A 18 13.97 -0.79 9.33
N PRO A 19 15.15 -0.16 9.30
CA PRO A 19 15.58 0.63 8.14
C PRO A 19 15.57 -0.16 6.82
N ALA A 20 15.95 -1.44 6.86
CA ALA A 20 15.96 -2.31 5.69
C ALA A 20 14.55 -2.60 5.15
N GLU A 21 13.58 -2.83 6.04
CA GLU A 21 12.17 -3.03 5.69
C GLU A 21 11.55 -1.76 5.12
N ARG A 22 11.83 -0.59 5.71
CA ARG A 22 11.37 0.69 5.16
C ARG A 22 11.92 0.93 3.76
N ALA A 23 13.21 0.65 3.54
CA ALA A 23 13.82 0.76 2.22
C ALA A 23 13.20 -0.23 1.22
N ALA A 24 12.85 -1.45 1.65
CA ALA A 24 12.14 -2.42 0.82
C ALA A 24 10.73 -1.93 0.47
N PHE A 25 9.98 -1.42 1.44
CA PHE A 25 8.67 -0.83 1.21
C PHE A 25 8.74 0.37 0.26
N ASP A 26 9.74 1.25 0.39
CA ASP A 26 9.89 2.38 -0.52
C ASP A 26 10.19 1.95 -1.96
N ARG A 27 10.96 0.87 -2.16
CA ARG A 27 11.13 0.27 -3.50
C ARG A 27 9.80 -0.23 -4.04
N ALA A 28 9.04 -0.97 -3.24
CA ALA A 28 7.73 -1.48 -3.63
C ALA A 28 6.74 -0.35 -3.94
N ARG A 29 6.73 0.72 -3.14
CA ARG A 29 5.89 1.92 -3.35
C ARG A 29 6.22 2.61 -4.67
N ARG A 30 7.49 2.69 -5.07
CA ARG A 30 7.87 3.23 -6.39
C ARG A 30 7.33 2.37 -7.54
N LEU A 31 7.43 1.04 -7.44
CA LEU A 31 6.84 0.13 -8.42
C LEU A 31 5.32 0.28 -8.49
N PHE A 32 4.68 0.43 -7.33
CA PHE A 32 3.24 0.64 -7.24
C PHE A 32 2.80 1.93 -7.93
N VAL A 33 3.47 3.04 -7.64
CA VAL A 33 3.22 4.35 -8.28
C VAL A 33 3.39 4.26 -9.80
N GLN A 34 4.46 3.61 -10.26
CA GLN A 34 4.71 3.43 -11.68
C GLN A 34 3.59 2.62 -12.35
N ALA A 35 3.21 1.48 -11.76
CA ALA A 35 2.14 0.65 -12.31
C ALA A 35 0.80 1.40 -12.37
N LEU A 36 0.45 2.17 -11.34
CA LEU A 36 -0.75 3.01 -11.34
C LEU A 36 -0.73 4.09 -12.43
N ARG A 37 0.43 4.71 -12.70
CA ARG A 37 0.57 5.69 -13.79
C ARG A 37 0.34 5.07 -15.16
N GLU A 38 0.70 3.80 -15.31
CA GLU A 38 0.55 3.02 -16.54
C GLU A 38 -0.81 2.30 -16.61
N GLY A 39 -1.72 2.53 -15.64
CA GLY A 39 -3.04 1.91 -15.61
C GLY A 39 -3.02 0.38 -15.38
N ARG A 40 -1.90 -0.16 -14.87
CA ARG A 40 -1.70 -1.59 -14.66
C ARG A 40 -1.37 -1.93 -13.21
N ARG A 41 -1.24 -3.23 -12.93
CA ARG A 41 -0.72 -3.74 -11.65
C ARG A 41 0.66 -4.35 -11.89
N ASP A 42 1.59 -4.14 -10.96
CA ASP A 42 2.89 -4.82 -11.01
C ASP A 42 2.76 -6.23 -10.42
N PRO A 43 3.04 -7.30 -11.18
CA PRO A 43 2.86 -8.67 -10.71
C PRO A 43 3.73 -9.01 -9.50
N ARG A 44 4.88 -8.32 -9.32
CA ARG A 44 5.76 -8.52 -8.16
C ARG A 44 5.09 -8.09 -6.86
N LEU A 45 4.16 -7.14 -6.92
CA LEU A 45 3.44 -6.64 -5.74
C LEU A 45 2.24 -7.51 -5.37
N ARG A 46 1.84 -8.46 -6.23
CA ARG A 46 0.73 -9.40 -5.98
C ARG A 46 -0.55 -8.71 -5.46
N ALA A 47 -0.81 -7.49 -5.93
CA ALA A 47 -1.89 -6.67 -5.43
C ALA A 47 -3.27 -7.27 -5.78
N LYS A 48 -4.11 -7.52 -4.78
CA LYS A 48 -5.42 -8.17 -4.94
C LYS A 48 -6.43 -7.69 -3.89
N PRO A 49 -7.74 -7.89 -4.10
CA PRO A 49 -8.75 -7.52 -3.10
C PRO A 49 -8.53 -8.29 -1.80
N PHE A 50 -8.60 -7.59 -0.67
CA PHE A 50 -8.49 -8.20 0.64
C PHE A 50 -9.83 -8.81 1.04
N ARG A 51 -9.88 -10.15 1.13
CA ARG A 51 -11.14 -10.89 1.28
C ARG A 51 -11.94 -10.53 2.54
N LYS A 52 -11.28 -10.13 3.63
CA LYS A 52 -11.95 -9.84 4.90
C LYS A 52 -12.62 -8.46 4.92
N MET A 53 -12.29 -7.56 4.00
CA MET A 53 -12.82 -6.19 4.00
C MET A 53 -13.05 -5.67 2.56
N PRO A 54 -14.32 -5.53 2.12
CA PRO A 54 -14.64 -4.94 0.82
C PRO A 54 -14.03 -3.55 0.64
N GLY A 55 -13.56 -3.24 -0.58
CA GLY A 55 -12.91 -1.97 -0.91
C GLY A 55 -11.45 -1.86 -0.49
N VAL A 56 -10.96 -2.77 0.38
CA VAL A 56 -9.54 -2.87 0.75
C VAL A 56 -8.81 -3.84 -0.17
N TRP A 57 -7.57 -3.49 -0.44
CA TRP A 57 -6.63 -4.25 -1.23
C TRP A 57 -5.42 -4.62 -0.38
N GLU A 58 -4.87 -5.79 -0.62
CA GLU A 58 -3.59 -6.22 -0.06
C GLU A 58 -2.50 -6.17 -1.14
N LEU A 59 -1.26 -5.94 -0.72
CA LEU A 59 -0.07 -6.10 -1.55
C LEU A 59 1.10 -6.71 -0.77
N THR A 60 2.04 -7.30 -1.51
CA THR A 60 3.29 -7.87 -1.02
C THR A 60 4.46 -6.95 -1.39
N TRP A 61 5.21 -6.44 -0.41
CA TRP A 61 6.35 -5.54 -0.64
C TRP A 61 7.73 -6.16 -0.34
N ALA A 62 7.74 -7.31 0.32
CA ALA A 62 8.90 -8.15 0.61
C ALA A 62 8.41 -9.61 0.79
N PRO A 63 9.28 -10.63 0.89
CA PRO A 63 8.84 -12.02 1.10
C PRO A 63 7.81 -12.16 2.22
N ASP A 64 8.09 -11.57 3.38
CA ASP A 64 7.16 -11.53 4.53
C ASP A 64 6.37 -10.21 4.64
N GLY A 65 6.75 -9.19 3.87
CA GLY A 65 6.15 -7.86 3.96
C GLY A 65 4.75 -7.78 3.32
N ARG A 66 3.76 -7.29 4.09
CA ARG A 66 2.38 -7.05 3.65
C ARG A 66 1.98 -5.60 3.89
N ALA A 67 1.09 -5.08 3.04
CA ALA A 67 0.44 -3.79 3.27
C ALA A 67 -1.02 -3.85 2.82
N LEU A 68 -1.89 -3.15 3.55
CA LEU A 68 -3.28 -2.93 3.17
C LEU A 68 -3.48 -1.48 2.74
N TRP A 69 -4.26 -1.28 1.68
CA TRP A 69 -4.57 0.04 1.14
C TRP A 69 -5.98 0.06 0.54
N MET A 70 -6.52 1.25 0.32
CA MET A 70 -7.78 1.44 -0.40
C MET A 70 -7.69 2.65 -1.34
N TYR A 71 -8.62 2.73 -2.27
CA TYR A 71 -8.85 3.96 -3.00
C TYR A 71 -9.65 4.92 -2.11
N GLY A 72 -9.14 6.14 -1.93
CA GLY A 72 -9.87 7.23 -1.31
C GLY A 72 -10.61 8.07 -2.35
N ASP A 73 -11.29 9.10 -1.86
CA ASP A 73 -11.97 10.05 -2.73
C ASP A 73 -10.98 10.79 -3.65
N PRO A 74 -11.34 11.08 -4.90
CA PRO A 74 -10.51 11.88 -5.79
C PRO A 74 -10.16 13.23 -5.17
N VAL A 75 -8.87 13.56 -5.12
CA VAL A 75 -8.42 14.85 -4.58
C VAL A 75 -8.71 15.96 -5.59
N PRO A 76 -9.45 17.03 -5.22
CA PRO A 76 -9.76 18.14 -6.12
C PRO A 76 -8.51 18.72 -6.79
N GLY A 77 -8.58 18.95 -8.11
CA GLY A 77 -7.46 19.48 -8.90
C GLY A 77 -6.32 18.48 -9.18
N ARG A 78 -6.43 17.22 -8.73
CA ARG A 78 -5.42 16.17 -9.00
C ARG A 78 -5.96 15.14 -9.98
N ARG A 79 -5.15 14.81 -10.98
CA ARG A 79 -5.46 13.75 -11.96
C ARG A 79 -4.91 12.41 -11.46
N GLY A 80 -5.78 11.41 -11.29
CA GLY A 80 -5.40 10.04 -10.93
C GLY A 80 -6.03 9.56 -9.62
N PRO A 81 -5.83 8.28 -9.27
CA PRO A 81 -6.43 7.71 -8.07
C PRO A 81 -5.80 8.29 -6.80
N HIS A 82 -6.60 8.42 -5.76
CA HIS A 82 -6.13 8.68 -4.41
C HIS A 82 -5.97 7.36 -3.65
N ILE A 83 -4.82 7.15 -3.03
CA ILE A 83 -4.47 5.91 -2.35
C ILE A 83 -4.30 6.19 -0.86
N ILE A 84 -4.99 5.44 -0.02
CA ILE A 84 -4.87 5.55 1.43
C ILE A 84 -4.22 4.27 1.95
N TRP A 85 -3.05 4.37 2.58
CA TRP A 85 -2.42 3.24 3.24
C TRP A 85 -3.03 3.02 4.63
N LEU A 86 -3.46 1.79 4.88
CA LEU A 86 -4.20 1.42 6.08
C LEU A 86 -3.31 0.70 7.09
N ARG A 87 -2.50 -0.24 6.61
CA ARG A 87 -1.67 -1.14 7.43
C ARG A 87 -0.37 -1.49 6.73
N ILE A 88 0.68 -1.76 7.49
CA ILE A 88 1.96 -2.28 6.98
C ILE A 88 2.64 -3.15 8.02
N GLY A 89 3.27 -4.24 7.61
CA GLY A 89 3.95 -5.14 8.53
C GLY A 89 4.24 -6.48 7.88
N THR A 90 4.20 -7.54 8.66
CA THR A 90 4.32 -8.91 8.16
C THR A 90 2.93 -9.48 7.91
N HIS A 91 2.78 -10.81 7.87
CA HIS A 91 1.47 -11.45 7.76
C HIS A 91 0.52 -11.12 8.93
N ASP A 92 1.05 -10.71 10.10
CA ASP A 92 0.26 -10.47 11.31
C ASP A 92 -0.79 -9.35 11.15
N ILE A 93 -0.58 -8.44 10.21
CA ILE A 93 -1.51 -7.34 9.94
C ILE A 93 -2.85 -7.79 9.36
N PHE A 94 -2.94 -9.03 8.86
CA PHE A 94 -4.18 -9.57 8.30
C PHE A 94 -5.11 -10.16 9.35
N ASP A 95 -4.60 -10.44 10.56
CA ASP A 95 -5.35 -11.14 11.61
C ASP A 95 -5.73 -10.25 12.79
N ARG A 96 -5.14 -9.05 12.88
CA ARG A 96 -5.31 -8.08 13.98
C ARG A 96 -5.91 -6.76 13.52
#